data_AF-G5K354-F1
#
_entry.id   AF-G5K354-F1
#
_cell.length_a   1.000
_cell.length_b   1.000
_cell.length_c   1.000
_cell.angle_alpha   90.00
_cell.angle_beta   90.00
_cell.angle_gamma   90.00
#
_symmetry.space_group_name_H-M   'P 1'
#
loop_
_entity.id
_entity.type
_entity.pdbx_description
1 polymer ?
#
loop_
_entity_poly.entity_id
_entity_poly.type
_entity_poly.pdbx_seq_one_letter_code
_entity_poly.pdbx_strand_id
1 'polypeptide(L)'
;MKKYFLGKTIRLIISLLVFSLILHALLRLSLGDPTLGFLRRHGIENASANNLLKVRSQLGIENNFLYSYFQWLTKCLKGDFGVSFIHEVPVSHLFLNRLCVSLNLILPTFFVEVLGSLFLGHLLGSLKREWLYINYTGFLAVLLSMPVYFSSLLLIYLLGITWPLFPFVGSQTSKHIVLPVLSLFLSEGIYLIKVSADLYHEKNASNRIKIAKYRKIKKIYPWC
;
A
#
# COMPACT_ATOMS: atom_id res chain seq x y z
N MET A 1 -7.16 17.34 -25.49
CA MET A 1 -7.53 16.84 -24.14
C MET A 1 -8.52 15.67 -24.19
N LYS A 2 -9.69 15.77 -24.83
CA LYS A 2 -10.69 14.66 -24.89
C LYS A 2 -10.15 13.35 -25.49
N LYS A 3 -9.41 13.39 -26.61
CA LYS A 3 -8.76 12.19 -27.21
C LYS A 3 -7.74 11.51 -26.28
N TYR A 4 -7.02 12.31 -25.48
CA TYR A 4 -6.03 11.79 -24.53
C TYR A 4 -6.68 11.08 -23.34
N PHE A 5 -7.71 11.71 -22.74
CA PHE A 5 -8.50 11.08 -21.68
C PHE A 5 -9.18 9.81 -22.17
N LEU A 6 -9.81 9.84 -23.35
CA LEU A 6 -10.45 8.67 -23.93
C LEU A 6 -9.47 7.51 -24.15
N GLY A 7 -8.29 7.79 -24.70
CA GLY A 7 -7.25 6.78 -24.87
C GLY A 7 -6.72 6.21 -23.54
N LYS A 8 -6.73 6.98 -22.45
CA LYS A 8 -6.34 6.49 -21.11
C LYS A 8 -7.44 5.62 -20.50
N THR A 9 -8.71 6.03 -20.62
CA THR A 9 -9.86 5.26 -20.14
C THR A 9 -9.99 3.92 -20.86
N ILE A 10 -9.84 3.89 -22.19
CA ILE A 10 -9.88 2.64 -22.97
C ILE A 10 -8.76 1.69 -22.52
N ARG A 11 -7.53 2.20 -22.36
CA ARG A 11 -6.40 1.39 -21.87
C ARG A 11 -6.65 0.84 -20.46
N LEU A 12 -7.22 1.64 -19.56
CA LEU A 12 -7.61 1.19 -18.22
C LEU A 12 -8.65 0.07 -18.29
N ILE A 13 -9.72 0.24 -19.07
CA ILE A 13 -10.77 -0.77 -19.23
C ILE A 13 -10.19 -2.06 -19.81
N ILE A 14 -9.37 -1.97 -20.86
CA ILE A 14 -8.71 -3.15 -21.45
C ILE A 14 -7.81 -3.83 -20.42
N SER A 15 -7.01 -3.08 -19.66
CA SER A 15 -6.15 -3.67 -18.62
C SER A 15 -6.95 -4.37 -17.53
N LEU A 16 -8.07 -3.79 -17.10
CA LEU A 16 -8.96 -4.40 -16.09
C LEU A 16 -9.58 -5.68 -16.61
N LEU A 17 -10.07 -5.69 -17.86
CA LEU A 17 -10.64 -6.88 -18.49
C LEU A 17 -9.59 -7.99 -18.62
N VAL A 18 -8.41 -7.68 -19.17
CA VAL A 18 -7.32 -8.65 -19.32
C VAL A 18 -6.90 -9.21 -17.96
N PHE A 19 -6.68 -8.34 -16.97
CA PHE A 19 -6.29 -8.75 -15.62
C PHE A 19 -7.36 -9.62 -14.95
N SER A 20 -8.64 -9.22 -15.05
CA SER A 20 -9.74 -10.00 -14.47
C SER A 20 -9.90 -11.37 -15.13
N LEU A 21 -9.70 -11.47 -16.45
CA LEU A 21 -9.72 -12.72 -17.19
C LEU A 21 -8.57 -13.63 -16.78
N ILE A 22 -7.36 -13.08 -16.64
CA ILE A 22 -6.17 -13.80 -16.15
C ILE A 22 -6.42 -14.31 -14.73
N LEU A 23 -6.92 -13.47 -13.82
CA LEU A 23 -7.24 -13.89 -12.46
C LEU A 23 -8.31 -14.98 -12.41
N HIS A 24 -9.38 -14.85 -13.22
CA HIS A 24 -10.42 -15.87 -13.30
C HIS A 24 -9.87 -17.20 -13.84
N ALA A 25 -8.95 -17.15 -14.81
CA ALA A 25 -8.24 -18.32 -15.31
C ALA A 25 -7.32 -18.94 -14.25
N LEU A 26 -6.51 -18.13 -13.57
CA LEU A 26 -5.61 -18.59 -12.50
C LEU A 26 -6.38 -19.24 -11.35
N LEU A 27 -7.53 -18.68 -10.96
CA LEU A 27 -8.38 -19.28 -9.92
C LEU A 27 -8.96 -20.64 -10.33
N ARG A 28 -9.25 -20.85 -11.62
CA ARG A 28 -9.69 -22.15 -12.15
C ARG A 28 -8.54 -23.15 -12.33
N LEU A 29 -7.36 -22.67 -12.68
CA LEU A 29 -6.15 -23.49 -12.89
C LEU A 29 -5.42 -23.84 -11.58
N SER A 30 -5.67 -23.07 -10.52
CA SER A 30 -5.14 -23.33 -9.18
C SER A 30 -5.48 -24.76 -8.72
N LEU A 31 -4.56 -25.35 -7.93
CA LEU A 31 -4.49 -26.77 -7.51
C LEU A 31 -5.65 -27.27 -6.61
N GLY A 32 -6.83 -26.66 -6.63
CA GLY A 32 -7.98 -27.13 -5.88
C GLY A 32 -9.30 -26.60 -6.44
N ASP A 33 -10.25 -27.51 -6.67
CA ASP A 33 -11.63 -27.13 -6.99
C ASP A 33 -12.21 -26.31 -5.82
N PRO A 34 -12.57 -25.03 -6.00
CA PRO A 34 -13.15 -24.21 -4.94
C PRO A 34 -14.45 -24.81 -4.39
N THR A 35 -15.15 -25.62 -5.18
CA THR A 35 -16.32 -26.42 -4.77
C THR A 35 -15.93 -27.47 -3.73
N LEU A 36 -14.82 -28.19 -3.94
CA LEU A 36 -14.31 -29.17 -2.97
C LEU A 36 -13.82 -28.47 -1.70
N GLY A 37 -13.15 -27.32 -1.84
CA GLY A 37 -12.74 -26.49 -0.69
C GLY A 37 -13.92 -25.94 0.11
N PHE A 38 -15.05 -25.64 -0.55
CA PHE A 38 -16.30 -25.24 0.09
C PHE A 38 -16.97 -26.43 0.80
N LEU A 39 -17.12 -27.57 0.11
CA LEU A 39 -17.74 -28.77 0.66
C LEU A 39 -17.00 -29.35 1.87
N ARG A 40 -15.66 -29.41 1.80
CA ARG A 40 -14.83 -29.86 2.93
C ARG A 40 -15.00 -28.99 4.17
N ARG A 41 -15.18 -27.67 4.01
CA ARG A 41 -15.44 -26.76 5.13
C ARG A 41 -16.85 -26.93 5.73
N HIS A 42 -17.80 -27.42 4.95
CA HIS A 42 -19.10 -27.86 5.44
C HIS A 42 -19.14 -29.34 5.88
N GLY A 43 -17.98 -29.98 6.09
CA GLY A 43 -17.87 -31.35 6.60
C GLY A 43 -18.23 -32.45 5.59
N ILE A 44 -18.31 -32.12 4.30
CA ILE A 44 -18.63 -33.08 3.24
C ILE A 44 -17.32 -33.49 2.55
N GLU A 45 -16.78 -34.64 2.94
CA GLU A 45 -15.52 -35.18 2.38
C GLU A 45 -15.75 -35.91 1.04
N ASN A 46 -16.87 -36.61 0.91
CA ASN A 46 -17.23 -37.41 -0.27
C ASN A 46 -18.59 -36.97 -0.84
N ALA A 47 -18.59 -35.95 -1.69
CA ALA A 47 -19.77 -35.55 -2.42
C ALA A 47 -19.93 -36.40 -3.70
N SER A 48 -21.11 -37.02 -3.88
CA SER A 48 -21.48 -37.65 -5.15
C SER A 48 -21.31 -36.67 -6.32
N ALA A 49 -20.92 -37.16 -7.51
CA ALA A 49 -20.71 -36.33 -8.70
C ALA A 49 -21.90 -35.41 -9.01
N ASN A 50 -23.14 -35.88 -8.76
CA ASN A 50 -24.35 -35.07 -8.93
C ASN A 50 -24.45 -33.92 -7.91
N ASN A 51 -24.02 -34.13 -6.67
CA ASN A 51 -24.01 -33.07 -5.65
C ASN A 51 -22.91 -32.04 -5.92
N LEU A 52 -21.74 -32.48 -6.43
CA LEU A 52 -20.68 -31.58 -6.86
C LEU A 52 -21.13 -30.65 -7.98
N LEU A 53 -21.84 -31.18 -8.99
CA LEU A 53 -22.37 -30.37 -10.09
C LEU A 53 -23.44 -29.37 -9.62
N LYS A 54 -24.31 -29.77 -8.69
CA LYS A 54 -25.31 -28.87 -8.09
C LYS A 54 -24.64 -27.72 -7.34
N VAL A 55 -23.63 -28.01 -6.52
CA VAL A 55 -22.91 -27.00 -5.74
C VAL A 55 -22.10 -26.10 -6.67
N ARG A 56 -21.44 -26.65 -7.69
CA ARG A 56 -20.76 -25.85 -8.73
C ARG A 56 -21.70 -24.83 -9.39
N SER A 57 -22.90 -25.28 -9.76
CA SER A 57 -23.93 -24.40 -10.34
C SER A 57 -24.38 -23.31 -9.34
N GLN A 58 -24.60 -23.67 -8.08
CA GLN A 58 -24.94 -22.70 -7.02
C GLN A 58 -23.83 -21.66 -6.78
N LEU A 59 -22.57 -22.06 -6.88
CA LEU A 59 -21.42 -21.19 -6.75
C LEU A 59 -21.10 -20.39 -8.03
N GLY A 60 -21.85 -20.59 -9.12
CA GLY A 60 -21.60 -19.95 -10.42
C GLY A 60 -20.34 -20.44 -11.14
N ILE A 61 -19.81 -21.59 -10.72
CA ILE A 61 -18.63 -22.24 -11.30
C ILE A 61 -19.11 -23.22 -12.38
N GLU A 62 -19.37 -22.69 -13.57
CA GLU A 62 -19.87 -23.51 -14.68
C GLU A 62 -18.72 -24.14 -15.49
N ASN A 63 -19.01 -25.24 -16.19
CA ASN A 63 -18.00 -25.97 -16.97
C ASN A 63 -17.40 -25.13 -18.11
N ASN A 64 -18.18 -24.22 -18.71
CA ASN A 64 -17.68 -23.32 -19.75
C ASN A 64 -17.02 -22.07 -19.12
N PHE A 65 -15.71 -21.94 -19.33
CA PHE A 65 -14.88 -20.84 -18.86
C PHE A 65 -15.43 -19.47 -19.27
N LEU A 66 -15.68 -19.27 -20.57
CA LEU A 66 -16.10 -17.97 -21.10
C LEU A 66 -17.48 -17.60 -20.58
N TYR A 67 -18.40 -18.56 -20.54
CA TYR A 67 -19.75 -18.32 -20.05
C TYR A 67 -19.73 -17.87 -18.57
N SER A 68 -19.03 -18.61 -17.70
CA SER A 68 -18.91 -18.27 -16.28
C SER A 68 -18.23 -16.92 -16.07
N TYR A 69 -17.20 -16.60 -16.86
CA TYR A 69 -16.54 -15.29 -16.81
C TYR A 69 -17.50 -14.15 -17.20
N PHE A 70 -18.23 -14.27 -18.32
CA PHE A 70 -19.16 -13.22 -18.75
C PHE A 70 -20.37 -13.08 -17.82
N GLN A 71 -20.87 -14.19 -17.27
CA GLN A 71 -21.93 -14.19 -16.26
C GLN A 71 -21.47 -13.46 -15.00
N TRP A 72 -20.26 -13.77 -14.50
CA TRP A 72 -19.65 -13.07 -13.36
C TRP A 72 -19.41 -11.59 -13.65
N LEU A 73 -18.84 -11.26 -14.82
CA LEU A 73 -18.58 -9.88 -15.23
C LEU A 73 -19.86 -9.05 -15.29
N THR A 74 -20.93 -9.62 -15.84
CA THR A 74 -22.24 -8.96 -15.95
C THR A 74 -22.83 -8.67 -14.57
N LYS A 75 -22.68 -9.60 -13.60
CA LYS A 75 -23.08 -9.38 -12.20
C LYS A 75 -22.23 -8.29 -11.54
N CYS A 76 -20.91 -8.31 -11.75
CA CYS A 76 -20.00 -7.30 -11.22
C CYS A 76 -20.32 -5.89 -11.73
N LEU A 77 -20.67 -5.76 -13.01
CA LEU A 77 -21.10 -4.48 -13.59
C LEU A 77 -22.40 -3.94 -12.98
N LYS A 78 -23.23 -4.80 -12.40
CA LYS A 78 -24.44 -4.43 -11.64
C LYS A 78 -24.17 -4.22 -10.14
N GLY A 79 -22.92 -4.33 -9.70
CA GLY A 79 -22.51 -4.21 -8.30
C GLY A 79 -22.61 -5.50 -7.48
N ASP A 80 -22.95 -6.63 -8.10
CA ASP A 80 -22.98 -7.94 -7.45
C ASP A 80 -21.67 -8.69 -7.71
N PHE A 81 -20.81 -8.72 -6.70
CA PHE A 81 -19.53 -9.43 -6.72
C PHE A 81 -19.63 -10.88 -6.23
N GLY A 82 -20.82 -11.33 -5.83
CA GLY A 82 -21.07 -12.63 -5.24
C GLY A 82 -20.68 -12.72 -3.76
N VAL A 83 -20.66 -13.95 -3.27
CA VAL A 83 -20.37 -14.31 -1.88
C VAL A 83 -18.98 -14.94 -1.79
N SER A 84 -18.23 -14.59 -0.75
CA SER A 84 -16.94 -15.22 -0.48
C SER A 84 -17.14 -16.69 -0.17
N PHE A 85 -16.46 -17.56 -0.92
CA PHE A 85 -16.47 -18.99 -0.59
C PHE A 85 -15.88 -19.24 0.80
N ILE A 86 -14.93 -18.43 1.25
CA ILE A 86 -14.19 -18.62 2.51
C ILE A 86 -14.98 -18.11 3.72
N HIS A 87 -15.43 -16.86 3.64
CA HIS A 87 -16.05 -16.16 4.77
C HIS A 87 -17.58 -16.14 4.72
N GLU A 88 -18.18 -16.67 3.65
CA GLU A 88 -19.65 -16.79 3.48
C GLU A 88 -20.41 -15.46 3.60
N VAL A 89 -19.71 -14.34 3.38
CA VAL A 89 -20.26 -12.99 3.37
C VAL A 89 -20.12 -12.37 1.98
N PRO A 90 -20.95 -11.37 1.62
CA PRO A 90 -20.82 -10.64 0.36
C PRO A 90 -19.40 -10.12 0.16
N VAL A 91 -18.85 -10.31 -1.04
CA VAL A 91 -17.48 -9.86 -1.37
C VAL A 91 -17.35 -8.34 -1.23
N SER A 92 -18.43 -7.59 -1.49
CA SER A 92 -18.50 -6.14 -1.27
C SER A 92 -18.21 -5.76 0.19
N HIS A 93 -18.71 -6.53 1.16
CA HIS A 93 -18.45 -6.28 2.58
C HIS A 93 -16.98 -6.54 2.94
N LEU A 94 -16.39 -7.62 2.40
CA LEU A 94 -14.96 -7.88 2.58
C LEU A 94 -14.09 -6.79 1.97
N PHE A 95 -14.43 -6.34 0.76
CA PHE A 95 -13.72 -5.28 0.07
C PHE A 95 -13.74 -3.98 0.89
N LEU A 96 -14.91 -3.56 1.36
CA LEU A 96 -15.05 -2.38 2.21
C LEU A 96 -14.26 -2.51 3.52
N ASN A 97 -14.33 -3.66 4.19
CA ASN A 97 -13.57 -3.89 5.42
C ASN A 97 -12.05 -3.80 5.19
N ARG A 98 -11.55 -4.44 4.11
CA ARG A 98 -10.12 -4.38 3.74
C ARG A 98 -9.70 -2.97 3.32
N LEU A 99 -10.54 -2.25 2.59
CA LEU A 99 -10.31 -0.84 2.26
C LEU A 99 -10.18 0.01 3.51
N CYS A 100 -11.08 -0.13 4.49
CA CYS A 100 -11.02 0.61 5.76
C CYS A 100 -9.72 0.32 6.52
N VAL A 101 -9.29 -0.95 6.58
CA VAL A 101 -8.01 -1.32 7.20
C VAL A 101 -6.83 -0.66 6.49
N SER A 102 -6.80 -0.71 5.16
CA SER A 102 -5.74 -0.06 4.37
C SER A 102 -5.74 1.46 4.56
N LEU A 103 -6.90 2.12 4.56
CA LEU A 103 -7.02 3.56 4.79
C LEU A 103 -6.55 3.94 6.20
N ASN A 104 -6.91 3.16 7.21
CA ASN A 104 -6.47 3.35 8.59
C ASN A 104 -4.94 3.23 8.75
N LEU A 105 -4.26 2.55 7.83
CA LEU A 105 -2.79 2.48 7.80
C LEU A 105 -2.17 3.58 6.94
N ILE A 106 -2.70 3.78 5.72
CA ILE A 106 -2.15 4.71 4.74
C ILE A 106 -2.28 6.15 5.23
N LEU A 107 -3.42 6.54 5.84
CA LEU A 107 -3.62 7.92 6.27
C LEU A 107 -2.61 8.36 7.35
N PRO A 108 -2.43 7.64 8.48
CA PRO A 108 -1.39 7.99 9.45
C PRO A 108 0.01 7.95 8.85
N THR A 109 0.31 6.94 8.02
CA THR A 109 1.61 6.83 7.34
C THR A 109 1.90 8.07 6.50
N PHE A 110 0.95 8.46 5.64
CA PHE A 110 1.07 9.64 4.79
C PHE A 110 1.34 10.92 5.60
N PHE A 111 0.60 11.15 6.68
CA PHE A 111 0.81 12.35 7.51
C PHE A 111 2.16 12.32 8.22
N VAL A 112 2.56 11.18 8.79
CA VAL A 112 3.86 11.03 9.45
C VAL A 112 5.00 11.20 8.44
N GLU A 113 4.88 10.61 7.26
CA GLU A 113 5.84 10.76 6.16
C GLU A 113 5.96 12.20 5.71
N VAL A 114 4.86 12.84 5.31
CA VAL A 114 4.91 14.20 4.78
C VAL A 114 5.39 15.20 5.84
N LEU A 115 4.77 15.20 7.03
CA LEU A 115 5.11 16.17 8.07
C LEU A 115 6.49 15.89 8.66
N GLY A 116 6.76 14.63 9.00
CA GLY A 116 8.04 14.22 9.58
C GLY A 116 9.19 14.45 8.61
N SER A 117 9.01 14.10 7.33
CA SER A 117 10.09 14.25 6.35
C SER A 117 10.39 15.70 6.02
N LEU A 118 9.35 16.53 5.83
CA LEU A 118 9.54 17.95 5.58
C LEU A 118 10.17 18.66 6.77
N PHE A 119 9.77 18.31 8.00
CA PHE A 119 10.33 18.89 9.21
C PHE A 119 11.80 18.50 9.40
N LEU A 120 12.11 17.20 9.36
CA LEU A 120 13.48 16.71 9.50
C LEU A 120 14.38 17.18 8.36
N GLY A 121 13.88 17.16 7.13
CA GLY A 121 14.62 17.68 5.98
C GLY A 121 14.90 19.17 6.09
N HIS A 122 13.95 19.97 6.57
CA HIS A 122 14.20 21.38 6.88
C HIS A 122 15.31 21.57 7.92
N LEU A 123 15.27 20.82 9.03
CA LEU A 123 16.29 20.89 10.08
C LEU A 123 17.68 20.54 9.54
N LEU A 124 17.78 19.46 8.76
CA LEU A 124 19.05 19.01 8.17
C LEU A 124 19.57 19.96 7.10
N GLY A 125 18.72 20.44 6.19
CA GLY A 125 19.10 21.38 5.14
C GLY A 125 19.39 22.80 5.63
N SER A 126 19.01 23.11 6.87
CA SER A 126 19.31 24.41 7.53
C SER A 126 20.57 24.37 8.39
N LEU A 127 21.30 23.24 8.41
CA LEU A 127 22.58 23.13 9.11
C LEU A 127 23.60 24.09 8.49
N LYS A 128 24.19 24.96 9.32
CA LYS A 128 25.20 25.95 8.90
C LYS A 128 26.57 25.33 8.65
N ARG A 129 26.84 24.16 9.25
CA ARG A 129 28.14 23.47 9.17
C ARG A 129 28.05 22.39 8.09
N GLU A 130 28.81 22.58 7.02
CA GLU A 130 28.80 21.71 5.85
C GLU A 130 29.15 20.24 6.19
N TRP A 131 30.14 20.03 7.06
CA TRP A 131 30.52 18.68 7.51
C TRP A 131 29.39 17.95 8.27
N LEU A 132 28.55 18.66 9.02
CA LEU A 132 27.39 18.05 9.69
C LEU A 132 26.36 17.61 8.65
N TYR A 133 26.05 18.47 7.69
CA TYR A 133 25.11 18.14 6.61
C TYR A 133 25.60 16.94 5.78
N ILE A 134 26.88 16.90 5.42
CA ILE A 134 27.49 15.76 4.70
C ILE A 134 27.37 14.46 5.51
N ASN A 135 27.68 14.49 6.81
CA ASN A 135 27.60 13.28 7.65
C ASN A 135 26.16 12.76 7.78
N TYR A 136 25.19 13.64 8.03
CA TYR A 136 23.78 13.22 8.15
C TYR A 136 23.20 12.72 6.83
N THR A 137 23.48 13.40 5.71
CA THR A 137 23.02 12.95 4.40
C THR A 137 23.69 11.64 3.96
N GLY A 138 24.97 11.44 4.33
CA GLY A 138 25.66 10.16 4.18
C GLY A 138 25.00 9.04 4.98
N PHE A 139 24.64 9.29 6.23
CA PHE A 139 23.90 8.32 7.06
C PHE A 139 22.52 7.98 6.45
N LEU A 140 21.77 8.96 5.97
CA LEU A 140 20.49 8.72 5.29
C LEU A 140 20.70 7.87 4.01
N ALA A 141 21.79 8.09 3.27
CA ALA A 141 22.11 7.28 2.10
C ALA A 141 22.40 5.81 2.43
N VAL A 142 23.06 5.54 3.58
CA VAL A 142 23.24 4.17 4.07
C VAL A 142 21.89 3.53 4.40
N LEU A 143 20.99 4.25 5.07
CA LEU A 143 19.65 3.74 5.38
C LEU A 143 18.83 3.45 4.11
N LEU A 144 18.92 4.31 3.09
CA LEU A 144 18.28 4.10 1.78
C LEU A 144 18.87 2.92 1.00
N SER A 145 20.11 2.54 1.30
CA SER A 145 20.76 1.39 0.66
C SER A 145 20.28 0.06 1.25
N MET A 146 19.60 0.07 2.41
CA MET A 146 19.05 -1.14 3.01
C MET A 146 17.79 -1.59 2.27
N PRO A 147 17.66 -2.89 1.95
CA PRO A 147 16.40 -3.42 1.42
C PRO A 147 15.26 -3.16 2.40
N VAL A 148 14.12 -2.69 1.88
CA VAL A 148 12.90 -2.40 2.66
C VAL A 148 12.52 -3.57 3.57
N TYR A 149 12.54 -4.79 3.03
CA TYR A 149 12.22 -5.99 3.80
C TYR A 149 13.15 -6.19 5.01
N PHE A 150 14.46 -5.96 4.84
CA PHE A 150 15.44 -6.13 5.91
C PHE A 150 15.21 -5.11 7.03
N SER A 151 14.96 -3.85 6.67
CA SER A 151 14.76 -2.78 7.64
C SER A 151 13.43 -2.93 8.41
N SER A 152 12.36 -3.38 7.73
CA SER A 152 11.10 -3.80 8.36
C SER A 152 11.29 -4.92 9.37
N LEU A 153 12.01 -5.98 9.00
CA LEU A 153 12.28 -7.11 9.89
C LEU A 153 13.07 -6.68 11.12
N LEU A 154 14.08 -5.82 10.94
CA LEU A 154 14.90 -5.31 12.03
C LEU A 154 14.05 -4.49 13.01
N LEU A 155 13.13 -3.65 12.52
CA LEU A 155 12.16 -2.93 13.35
C LEU A 155 11.27 -3.88 14.16
N ILE A 156 10.73 -4.93 13.52
CA ILE A 156 9.91 -5.94 14.20
C ILE A 156 10.74 -6.66 15.27
N TYR A 157 11.96 -7.07 14.94
CA TYR A 157 12.84 -7.78 15.87
C TYR A 157 13.21 -6.92 17.08
N LEU A 158 13.58 -5.65 16.88
CA LEU A 158 13.99 -4.78 17.98
C LEU A 158 12.79 -4.31 18.81
N LEU A 159 11.77 -3.73 18.17
CA LEU A 159 10.67 -3.07 18.87
C LEU A 159 9.52 -4.02 19.21
N GLY A 160 9.40 -5.15 18.52
CA GLY A 160 8.36 -6.15 18.73
C GLY A 160 8.79 -7.35 19.57
N ILE A 161 10.05 -7.81 19.42
CA ILE A 161 10.55 -9.02 20.08
C ILE A 161 11.55 -8.71 21.19
N THR A 162 12.53 -7.85 20.95
CA THR A 162 13.64 -7.59 21.89
C THR A 162 13.21 -6.69 23.04
N TRP A 163 12.54 -5.57 22.75
CA TRP A 163 12.06 -4.59 23.74
C TRP A 163 10.55 -4.63 24.03
N PRO A 164 9.86 -5.69 23.59
CA PRO A 164 8.41 -5.76 23.28
C PRO A 164 7.59 -4.46 23.50
N LEU A 165 7.92 -3.39 22.78
CA LEU A 165 7.26 -2.08 22.92
C LEU A 165 5.92 -2.05 22.19
N PHE A 166 5.84 -2.71 21.03
CA PHE A 166 4.68 -2.68 20.15
C PHE A 166 4.30 -4.08 19.65
N PRO A 167 3.00 -4.40 19.57
CA PRO A 167 2.55 -5.63 18.95
C PRO A 167 2.77 -5.59 17.42
N PHE A 168 3.25 -6.69 16.86
CA PHE A 168 3.54 -6.83 15.43
C PHE A 168 2.58 -7.77 14.69
N VAL A 169 1.66 -8.43 15.41
CA VAL A 169 0.64 -9.33 14.85
C VAL A 169 -0.75 -8.87 15.30
N GLY A 170 -1.70 -8.80 14.36
CA GLY A 170 -3.08 -8.41 14.64
C GLY A 170 -3.39 -6.96 14.30
N SER A 171 -4.61 -6.52 14.61
CA SER A 171 -5.12 -5.19 14.22
C SER A 171 -6.14 -4.61 15.22
N GLN A 172 -6.11 -5.07 16.48
CA GLN A 172 -7.19 -4.80 17.44
C GLN A 172 -7.00 -3.48 18.19
N THR A 173 -5.77 -2.99 18.30
CA THR A 173 -5.45 -1.76 19.05
C THR A 173 -4.62 -0.81 18.20
N SER A 174 -4.68 0.49 18.51
CA SER A 174 -3.89 1.53 17.82
C SER A 174 -2.38 1.28 17.84
N LYS A 175 -1.87 0.54 18.83
CA LYS A 175 -0.45 0.15 18.93
C LYS A 175 0.01 -0.73 17.76
N HIS A 176 -0.89 -1.49 17.13
CA HIS A 176 -0.56 -2.36 15.99
C HIS A 176 -0.21 -1.56 14.72
N ILE A 177 -0.60 -0.28 14.66
CA ILE A 177 -0.35 0.58 13.50
C ILE A 177 1.06 1.21 13.57
N VAL A 178 1.62 1.38 14.77
CA VAL A 178 2.87 2.12 14.98
C VAL A 178 4.06 1.48 14.25
N LEU A 179 4.22 0.16 14.40
CA LEU A 179 5.32 -0.58 13.75
C LEU A 179 5.24 -0.53 12.22
N PRO A 180 4.08 -0.84 11.59
CA PRO A 180 3.88 -0.66 10.16
C PRO A 180 4.15 0.77 9.67
N VAL A 181 3.65 1.79 10.38
CA VAL A 181 3.89 3.20 10.03
C VAL A 181 5.37 3.54 10.09
N LEU A 182 6.08 3.14 11.14
CA LEU A 182 7.53 3.36 11.27
C LEU A 182 8.31 2.64 10.17
N SER A 183 7.89 1.42 9.81
CA SER A 183 8.51 0.67 8.72
C SER A 183 8.35 1.37 7.37
N LEU A 184 7.16 1.88 7.06
CA LEU A 184 6.91 2.62 5.83
C LEU A 184 7.67 3.94 5.83
N PHE A 185 7.65 4.67 6.95
CA PHE A 185 8.42 5.90 7.12
C PHE A 185 9.93 5.69 6.94
N LEU A 186 10.48 4.59 7.47
CA LEU A 186 11.90 4.26 7.30
C LEU A 186 12.23 3.97 5.82
N SER A 187 11.29 3.42 5.06
CA SER A 187 11.51 3.02 3.68
C SER A 187 11.34 4.20 2.71
N GLU A 188 10.23 4.93 2.82
CA GLU A 188 9.84 5.99 1.90
C GLU A 188 10.10 7.40 2.48
N GLY A 189 9.90 7.57 3.78
CA GLY A 189 10.12 8.85 4.47
C GLY A 189 11.58 9.29 4.45
N ILE A 190 12.55 8.38 4.59
CA ILE A 190 13.97 8.73 4.49
C ILE A 190 14.33 9.35 3.13
N TYR A 191 13.73 8.84 2.05
CA TYR A 191 13.94 9.39 0.72
C TYR A 191 13.41 10.83 0.65
N LEU A 192 12.20 11.07 1.18
CA LEU A 192 11.62 12.41 1.26
C LEU A 192 12.42 13.36 2.17
N ILE A 193 12.97 12.87 3.29
CA ILE A 193 13.87 13.65 4.15
C ILE A 193 15.09 14.12 3.35
N LYS A 194 15.73 13.21 2.62
CA LYS A 194 16.93 13.52 1.83
C LYS A 194 16.63 14.55 0.74
N VAL A 195 15.59 14.32 -0.07
CA VAL A 195 15.18 15.25 -1.13
C VAL A 195 14.85 16.62 -0.55
N SER A 196 14.08 16.69 0.54
CA SER A 196 13.74 17.98 1.16
C SER A 196 14.97 18.67 1.77
N ALA A 197 15.86 17.94 2.44
CA ALA A 197 17.12 18.48 2.96
C ALA A 197 18.00 19.07 1.85
N ASP A 198 18.14 18.38 0.73
CA ASP A 198 18.93 18.83 -0.42
C ASP A 198 18.33 20.13 -1.01
N LEU A 199 17.00 20.20 -1.16
CA LEU A 199 16.30 21.41 -1.61
C LEU A 199 16.49 22.60 -0.65
N TYR A 200 16.41 22.38 0.66
CA TYR A 200 16.63 23.43 1.65
C TYR A 200 18.10 23.89 1.68
N HIS A 201 19.03 22.96 1.60
CA HIS A 201 20.46 23.24 1.58
C HIS A 201 20.86 24.06 0.34
N GLU A 202 20.41 23.64 -0.84
CA GLU A 202 20.63 24.36 -2.11
C GLU A 202 20.02 25.77 -2.06
N LYS A 203 18.78 25.88 -1.56
CA LYS A 203 18.11 27.17 -1.41
C LYS A 203 18.88 28.11 -0.48
N ASN A 204 19.39 27.60 0.65
CA ASN A 204 20.18 28.37 1.62
C ASN A 204 21.52 28.85 1.05
N ALA A 205 22.13 28.08 0.15
CA ALA A 205 23.35 28.48 -0.56
C ALA A 205 23.11 29.53 -1.67
N SER A 206 21.87 29.65 -2.17
CA SER A 206 21.51 30.51 -3.29
C SER A 206 21.73 32.00 -3.03
N ASN A 207 22.18 32.72 -4.07
CA ASN A 207 22.35 34.18 -4.05
C ASN A 207 21.05 34.93 -3.71
N ARG A 208 19.88 34.33 -3.97
CA ARG A 208 18.57 34.93 -3.64
C ARG A 208 18.42 35.18 -2.13
N ILE A 209 18.85 34.23 -1.29
CA ILE A 209 18.79 34.38 0.18
C ILE A 209 19.83 35.39 0.66
N LYS A 210 21.04 35.39 0.06
CA LYS A 210 22.08 36.38 0.38
C LYS A 210 21.57 37.81 0.12
N ILE A 211 20.96 38.06 -1.04
CA ILE A 211 20.38 39.36 -1.41
C ILE A 211 19.23 39.74 -0.48
N ALA A 212 18.35 38.80 -0.10
CA ALA A 212 17.26 39.07 0.83
C ALA A 212 17.76 39.48 2.23
N LYS A 213 18.84 38.85 2.71
CA LYS A 213 19.51 39.23 3.97
C LYS A 213 20.09 40.65 3.90
N TYR A 214 20.75 41.01 2.80
CA TYR A 214 21.25 42.37 2.58
C TYR A 214 20.14 43.43 2.57
N ARG A 215 18.96 43.08 2.04
CA ARG A 215 17.78 43.97 2.01
C ARG A 215 17.03 44.05 3.35
N LYS A 216 17.53 43.42 4.42
CA LYS A 216 16.89 43.35 5.74
C LYS A 216 15.41 42.90 5.68
N ILE A 217 15.05 42.05 4.70
CA ILE A 217 13.69 41.49 4.59
C ILE A 217 13.55 40.38 5.63
N LYS A 218 13.40 40.79 6.90
CA LYS A 218 13.27 39.91 8.07
C LYS A 218 11.94 39.16 8.11
N LYS A 219 10.94 39.59 7.34
CA LYS A 219 9.53 39.24 7.56
C LYS A 219 9.01 38.05 6.74
N ILE A 220 9.72 37.62 5.71
CA ILE A 220 9.27 36.51 4.83
C ILE A 220 9.98 35.19 5.18
N TYR A 221 11.12 35.26 5.86
CA TYR A 221 11.90 34.09 6.27
C TYR A 221 12.36 34.23 7.73
N PRO A 222 11.48 34.02 8.73
CA PRO A 222 11.83 34.13 10.15
C PRO A 222 12.85 33.07 10.63
N TRP A 223 13.23 32.15 9.75
CA TRP A 223 14.04 30.96 10.06
C TRP A 223 15.42 30.99 9.35
N CYS A 224 15.89 32.15 8.88
CA CYS A 224 17.17 32.39 8.18
C CYS A 224 18.13 33.23 9.03
#